data_AF-A0A354BKV5-F1
#
_entry.id   AF-A0A354BKV5-F1
#
_cell.length_a   1.000
_cell.length_b   1.000
_cell.length_c   1.000
_cell.angle_alpha   90.00
_cell.angle_beta   90.00
_cell.angle_gamma   90.00
#
_symmetry.space_group_name_H-M   'P 1'
#
loop_
_entity.id
_entity.type
_entity.pdbx_description
1 polymer ?
#
loop_
_entity_poly.entity_id
_entity_poly.type
_entity_poly.pdbx_seq_one_letter_code
_entity_poly.pdbx_strand_id
1 'polypeptide(L)'
;MNDPWFTWLHPLSNMVVRIDELLDGHDQPTVDDVAILLTEIRGLIRPSELGDGYERSYYEALQRAPDVVLAHCEMKKLLTLPSV
;
A
#
# COMPACT_ATOMS: atom_id res chain seq x y z
N MET A 1 22.70 -4.79 3.91
CA MET A 1 21.27 -4.45 3.98
C MET A 1 20.89 -3.83 2.64
N ASN A 2 20.64 -4.65 1.64
CA ASN A 2 20.06 -4.34 0.32
C ASN A 2 20.02 -5.70 -0.38
N ASP A 3 19.21 -6.61 0.16
CA ASP A 3 18.97 -7.86 -0.56
C ASP A 3 18.05 -7.50 -1.73
N PRO A 4 18.47 -7.69 -2.99
CA PRO A 4 17.67 -7.35 -4.17
C PRO A 4 16.28 -8.00 -4.13
N TRP A 5 16.15 -9.11 -3.39
CA TRP A 5 14.90 -9.84 -3.22
C TRP A 5 13.79 -9.02 -2.52
N PHE A 6 14.15 -8.06 -1.66
CA PHE A 6 13.20 -7.26 -0.89
C PHE A 6 13.12 -5.79 -1.30
N THR A 7 13.99 -5.31 -2.19
CA THR A 7 14.00 -3.91 -2.63
C THR A 7 12.65 -3.45 -3.18
N TRP A 8 11.91 -4.37 -3.82
CA TRP A 8 10.59 -4.06 -4.35
C TRP A 8 9.58 -3.70 -3.24
N LEU A 9 9.78 -4.09 -1.97
CA LEU A 9 8.87 -3.75 -0.87
C LEU A 9 9.02 -2.32 -0.35
N HIS A 10 10.07 -1.58 -0.74
CA HIS A 10 10.30 -0.22 -0.24
C HIS A 10 9.09 0.72 -0.36
N PRO A 11 8.31 0.74 -1.47
CA PRO A 11 7.13 1.60 -1.57
C PRO A 11 6.07 1.28 -0.51
N LEU A 12 5.89 0.00 -0.18
CA LEU A 12 4.95 -0.43 0.86
C LEU A 12 5.45 -0.04 2.27
N SER A 13 6.73 -0.29 2.56
CA SER A 13 7.33 0.09 3.85
C SER A 13 7.29 1.59 4.08
N ASN A 14 7.60 2.39 3.04
CA ASN A 14 7.53 3.84 3.12
C ASN A 14 6.10 4.34 3.36
N MET A 15 5.10 3.65 2.81
CA MET A 15 3.69 3.98 3.08
C MET A 15 3.32 3.73 4.55
N VAL A 16 3.79 2.65 5.15
CA VAL A 16 3.59 2.38 6.60
C VAL A 16 4.24 3.48 7.43
N VAL A 17 5.51 3.82 7.16
CA VAL A 17 6.21 4.90 7.88
C VAL A 17 5.45 6.22 7.76
N ARG A 18 4.95 6.56 6.57
CA ARG A 18 4.18 7.79 6.38
C ARG A 18 2.85 7.78 7.15
N ILE A 19 2.19 6.64 7.25
CA ILE A 19 0.97 6.49 8.07
C ILE A 19 1.33 6.73 9.54
N ASP A 20 2.41 6.12 10.04
CA ASP A 20 2.88 6.29 11.41
C ASP A 20 3.23 7.75 11.70
N GLU A 21 3.97 8.43 10.81
CA GLU A 21 4.29 9.86 10.93
C GLU A 21 3.06 10.75 10.95
N LEU A 22 2.05 10.44 10.13
CA LEU A 22 0.79 11.19 10.10
C LEU A 22 -0.01 11.01 11.41
N LEU A 23 0.04 9.82 12.01
CA LEU A 23 -0.67 9.50 13.26
C LEU A 23 0.07 10.00 14.51
N ASP A 24 1.40 10.03 14.48
CA ASP A 24 2.26 10.53 15.57
C ASP A 24 2.37 12.07 15.56
N GLY A 25 1.85 12.73 14.53
CA GLY A 25 1.80 14.19 14.43
C GLY A 25 1.07 14.84 15.60
N HIS A 26 1.51 16.05 15.99
CA HIS A 26 0.89 16.80 17.08
C HIS A 26 -0.55 17.27 16.74
N ASP A 27 -0.83 17.50 15.46
CA ASP A 27 -2.13 17.94 14.96
C ASP A 27 -2.92 16.75 14.40
N GLN A 28 -4.25 16.81 14.52
CA GLN A 28 -5.10 15.80 13.89
C GLN A 28 -5.00 15.90 12.35
N PRO A 29 -4.90 14.76 11.63
CA PRO A 29 -4.87 14.75 10.18
C PRO A 29 -6.09 15.47 9.59
N THR A 30 -5.86 16.32 8.58
CA THR A 30 -6.98 16.95 7.89
C THR A 30 -7.66 15.98 6.94
N VAL A 31 -8.89 16.29 6.52
CA VAL A 31 -9.62 15.49 5.52
C VAL A 31 -8.82 15.38 4.22
N ASP A 32 -8.12 16.45 3.82
CA ASP A 32 -7.32 16.47 2.59
C ASP A 32 -6.07 15.58 2.73
N ASP A 33 -5.40 15.59 3.89
CA ASP A 33 -4.26 14.69 4.17
C ASP A 33 -4.66 13.22 4.04
N VAL A 34 -5.81 12.87 4.64
CA VAL A 34 -6.37 11.52 4.57
C VAL A 34 -6.76 11.17 3.13
N ALA A 35 -7.36 12.09 2.37
CA ALA A 35 -7.75 11.85 0.98
C ALA A 35 -6.54 11.61 0.06
N ILE A 36 -5.44 12.37 0.26
CA ILE A 36 -4.17 12.18 -0.45
C ILE A 36 -3.58 10.81 -0.11
N LEU A 37 -3.50 10.48 1.17
CA LEU A 37 -2.98 9.20 1.64
C LEU A 37 -3.75 8.02 1.04
N LEU A 38 -5.09 8.06 1.07
CA LEU A 38 -5.93 7.02 0.48
C LEU A 38 -5.73 6.89 -1.04
N THR A 39 -5.49 7.99 -1.74
CA THR A 39 -5.21 7.97 -3.18
C THR A 39 -3.90 7.26 -3.49
N GLU A 40 -2.86 7.52 -2.70
CA GLU A 40 -1.56 6.88 -2.86
C GLU A 40 -1.61 5.38 -2.50
N ILE A 41 -2.30 5.00 -1.43
CA ILE A 41 -2.51 3.58 -1.08
C ILE A 41 -3.23 2.85 -2.22
N ARG A 42 -4.28 3.45 -2.81
CA ARG A 42 -4.97 2.88 -3.97
C ARG A 42 -4.05 2.69 -5.17
N GLY A 43 -3.08 3.58 -5.37
CA GLY A 43 -2.02 3.42 -6.36
C GLY A 43 -1.11 2.22 -6.06
N LEU A 44 -0.68 2.09 -4.80
CA LEU A 44 0.18 0.99 -4.35
C LEU A 44 -0.50 -0.38 -4.41
N ILE A 45 -1.81 -0.49 -4.27
CA ILE A 45 -2.47 -1.81 -4.36
C ILE A 45 -2.97 -2.13 -5.78
N ARG A 46 -2.32 -1.58 -6.80
CA ARG A 46 -2.64 -1.84 -8.21
C ARG A 46 -1.63 -2.83 -8.81
N PRO A 47 -1.96 -4.14 -8.88
CA PRO A 47 -1.07 -5.10 -9.53
C PRO A 47 -1.04 -4.88 -11.05
N SER A 48 0.12 -5.13 -11.66
CA SER A 48 0.31 -5.01 -13.11
C SER A 48 1.24 -6.11 -13.64
N GLU A 49 0.71 -7.01 -14.47
CA GLU A 49 1.49 -8.10 -15.10
C GLU A 49 2.56 -7.57 -16.07
N LEU A 50 2.24 -6.45 -16.74
CA LEU A 50 3.10 -5.76 -17.70
C LEU A 50 3.87 -4.58 -17.07
N GLY A 51 3.69 -4.35 -15.77
CA GLY A 51 4.41 -3.31 -15.04
C GLY A 51 5.88 -3.65 -14.81
N ASP A 52 6.59 -2.70 -14.19
CA ASP A 52 7.99 -2.87 -13.80
C ASP A 52 8.16 -2.62 -12.29
N GLY A 53 9.20 -3.21 -11.71
CA GLY A 53 9.53 -3.08 -10.29
C GLY A 53 8.42 -3.58 -9.36
N TYR A 54 7.82 -2.66 -8.60
CA TYR A 54 6.87 -2.97 -7.55
C TYR A 54 5.57 -3.59 -8.07
N GLU A 55 4.93 -3.02 -9.10
CA GLU A 55 3.59 -3.47 -9.55
C GLU A 55 3.61 -4.91 -10.08
N ARG A 56 4.70 -5.29 -10.76
CA ARG A 56 4.93 -6.67 -11.22
C ARG A 56 5.26 -7.60 -10.06
N SER A 57 6.14 -7.20 -9.15
CA SER A 57 6.47 -8.01 -7.97
C SER A 57 5.24 -8.26 -7.08
N TYR A 58 4.39 -7.24 -6.93
CA TYR A 58 3.11 -7.33 -6.23
C TYR A 58 2.12 -8.25 -6.95
N TYR A 59 2.01 -8.17 -8.29
CA TYR A 59 1.24 -9.11 -9.09
C TYR A 59 1.72 -10.56 -8.89
N GLU A 60 3.03 -10.80 -8.95
CA GLU A 60 3.60 -12.14 -8.74
C GLU A 60 3.33 -12.67 -7.33
N ALA A 61 3.40 -11.81 -6.31
CA ALA A 61 3.07 -12.18 -4.93
C ALA A 61 1.62 -12.66 -4.79
N LEU A 62 0.67 -11.98 -5.44
CA LEU A 62 -0.73 -12.40 -5.50
C LEU A 62 -0.93 -13.77 -6.16
N GLN A 63 -0.11 -14.13 -7.15
CA GLN A 63 -0.20 -15.43 -7.82
C GLN A 63 0.42 -16.57 -6.99
N ARG A 64 1.46 -16.27 -6.20
CA ARG A 64 2.24 -17.29 -5.48
C ARG A 64 1.64 -17.69 -4.14
N ALA A 65 0.90 -16.80 -3.49
CA ALA A 65 0.57 -16.94 -2.08
C ALA A 65 -0.90 -16.53 -1.80
N PRO A 66 -1.79 -17.48 -1.42
CA PRO A 66 -3.21 -17.19 -1.20
C PRO A 66 -3.49 -16.18 -0.08
N ASP A 67 -2.65 -16.14 0.94
CA ASP A 67 -2.68 -15.17 2.05
C ASP A 67 -2.52 -13.72 1.56
N VAL A 68 -1.67 -13.47 0.55
CA VAL A 68 -1.51 -12.15 -0.07
C VAL A 68 -2.78 -11.71 -0.80
N VAL A 69 -3.49 -12.64 -1.44
CA VAL A 69 -4.79 -12.36 -2.09
C VAL A 69 -5.84 -11.96 -1.06
N LEU A 70 -5.91 -12.69 0.06
CA LEU A 70 -6.83 -12.37 1.15
C LEU A 70 -6.54 -10.98 1.73
N ALA A 71 -5.27 -10.67 2.01
CA ALA A 71 -4.86 -9.35 2.49
C ALA A 71 -5.21 -8.23 1.50
N HIS A 72 -5.01 -8.46 0.20
CA HIS A 72 -5.40 -7.50 -0.85
C HIS A 72 -6.93 -7.27 -0.88
N CYS A 73 -7.73 -8.33 -0.75
CA CYS A 73 -9.19 -8.22 -0.69
C CYS A 73 -9.64 -7.40 0.52
N GLU A 74 -9.08 -7.64 1.70
CA GLU A 74 -9.39 -6.85 2.90
C GLU A 74 -9.01 -5.38 2.73
N MET A 75 -7.83 -5.11 2.17
CA MET A 75 -7.41 -3.73 1.88
C MET A 75 -8.38 -3.04 0.91
N LYS A 76 -8.82 -3.71 -0.15
CA LYS A 76 -9.82 -3.14 -1.07
C LYS A 76 -11.15 -2.83 -0.39
N LYS A 77 -11.62 -3.68 0.53
CA LYS A 77 -12.83 -3.41 1.30
C LYS A 77 -12.67 -2.15 2.14
N LEU A 78 -11.57 -2.04 2.89
CA LEU A 78 -11.27 -0.87 3.72
C LEU A 78 -11.25 0.43 2.91
N LEU A 79 -10.65 0.41 1.71
CA LEU A 79 -10.57 1.59 0.84
C LEU A 79 -11.88 1.95 0.13
N THR A 80 -12.90 1.10 0.22
CA THR A 80 -14.26 1.38 -0.29
C THR A 80 -15.23 1.84 0.80
N LEU A 81 -14.83 1.76 2.08
CA LEU A 81 -15.66 2.26 3.17
C LEU A 81 -15.79 3.79 3.02
N PRO A 82 -17.02 4.34 3.10
CA PRO A 82 -17.19 5.78 3.14
C PRO A 82 -16.50 6.33 4.39
N SER A 83 -15.74 7.42 4.24
CA SER A 83 -15.20 8.16 5.38
C SER A 83 -16.36 8.59 6.26
N VAL A 84 -16.46 8.02 7.47
CA VAL A 84 -17.42 8.40 8.51
C VAL A 84 -17.10 9.78 9.05
#